data_AF-A0A9Q0KHE0-F1
#
_entry.id   AF-A0A9Q0KHE0-F1
#
_cell.length_a   1.000
_cell.length_b   1.000
_cell.length_c   1.000
_cell.angle_alpha   90.00
_cell.angle_beta   90.00
_cell.angle_gamma   90.00
#
_symmetry.space_group_name_H-M   'P 1'
#
loop_
_entity.id
_entity.type
_entity.pdbx_description
1 polymer ?
#
loop_
_entity_poly.entity_id
_entity_poly.type
_entity_poly.pdbx_seq_one_letter_code
_entity_poly.pdbx_strand_id
1 'polypeptide(L)'
;MANSALQLTHLCSPNSAIPHETSLSPLYLLPRCSSLRETKQIQAAIVKSQLQHDISVVTKLINSCTANPSFSMDHARRLFDRIPQPDIILFNTMARGYARSHYPVRAVALFVRVLDLGLHPDDYTFPSLLKACANAKAIGEGKQLHCLAIKNGLLLNVFVNPTLINMYSECGDVDAASRVFDKILEPCVVTYNSMITGYTRNSRPNEAFALFRELQVSNLKPTYVTMLSVLSSCALLGSLDLGKWIHEYISKNGFDEYVKVNTALIDMYAKCGSLDDAVSVFEKMRFRDTQAWSAIVVAYATHGHGSKAISMFEEMKRSGVQPDEITFLGILYACSHTGLVDEGCKYFHSMVDYRIVPSIKHYGCMVDLLGRAGHLDEAFLFIKDLPINPTPILWRTLLSACSSHGNVELAKHVIERIFELDDSHGGDYVILSNMFARSGRWEDVNNLRKMMKDRRVVKVPGCSSVEVDNVVHEFFSGDGTHSESRGLHRVLDDLVKELKLVGYVPDTSLVVHAEMGEDEKEATLRYHSEKLAIGFGLINTPPGTTIRVVKNLRVCADCHSAAKLISMIFGRQIILRDLQRFHHFKNGKCSCGDYW
;
A
#
# COMPACT_ATOMS: atom_id res chain seq x y z
N MET A 1 -20.68 37.57 -26.43
CA MET A 1 -21.47 37.93 -25.22
C MET A 1 -20.69 37.36 -24.04
N ALA A 2 -19.64 38.03 -23.55
CA ALA A 2 -19.61 39.17 -22.62
C ALA A 2 -19.83 38.75 -21.15
N ASN A 3 -18.96 39.28 -20.27
CA ASN A 3 -18.71 39.02 -18.84
C ASN A 3 -17.74 37.83 -18.57
N SER A 4 -16.52 38.00 -18.07
CA SER A 4 -16.08 38.87 -16.98
C SER A 4 -14.64 39.38 -17.18
N ALA A 5 -14.50 40.68 -17.42
CA ALA A 5 -13.26 41.42 -17.30
C ALA A 5 -13.64 42.79 -16.76
N LEU A 6 -13.55 42.99 -15.44
CA LEU A 6 -13.56 44.31 -14.78
C LEU A 6 -13.46 44.12 -13.26
N GLN A 7 -12.24 44.29 -12.74
CA GLN A 7 -11.96 44.95 -11.46
C GLN A 7 -10.44 44.95 -11.26
N LEU A 8 -9.73 45.90 -11.89
CA LEU A 8 -8.38 46.31 -11.50
C LEU A 8 -7.93 47.62 -12.18
N THR A 9 -8.86 48.56 -12.41
CA THR A 9 -8.53 49.88 -12.97
C THR A 9 -9.34 50.97 -12.28
N HIS A 10 -8.91 51.39 -11.10
CA HIS A 10 -9.27 52.69 -10.52
C HIS A 10 -8.24 53.08 -9.46
N LEU A 11 -7.07 53.54 -9.88
CA LEU A 11 -6.15 54.35 -9.07
C LEU A 11 -5.23 55.14 -10.02
N CYS A 12 -5.79 56.12 -10.73
CA CYS A 12 -5.05 57.22 -11.36
C CYS A 12 -6.03 58.35 -11.69
N SER A 13 -6.12 59.34 -10.80
CA SER A 13 -6.62 60.69 -11.09
C SER A 13 -5.57 61.67 -10.57
N PRO A 14 -5.15 62.68 -11.35
CA PRO A 14 -4.17 63.68 -10.91
C PRO A 14 -4.86 64.81 -10.12
N ASN A 15 -4.15 65.36 -9.14
CA ASN A 15 -4.50 66.52 -8.32
C ASN A 15 -5.43 66.31 -7.12
N SER A 16 -4.83 65.91 -6.00
CA SER A 16 -5.15 66.48 -4.68
C SER A 16 -3.95 66.26 -3.74
N ALA A 17 -3.66 67.27 -2.93
CA ALA A 17 -2.47 67.45 -2.12
C ALA A 17 -2.02 66.20 -1.32
N ILE A 18 -0.71 66.03 -1.25
CA ILE A 18 0.04 64.96 -0.59
C ILE A 18 -0.06 65.11 0.95
N PRO A 19 -0.48 64.04 1.66
CA PRO A 19 0.11 63.68 2.93
C PRO A 19 0.78 62.30 2.78
N HIS A 20 2.10 62.27 3.00
CA HIS A 20 2.98 61.10 3.06
C HIS A 20 2.29 59.71 3.06
N GLU A 21 2.19 59.10 1.88
CA GLU A 21 1.74 57.71 1.70
C GLU A 21 2.78 56.73 2.27
N THR A 22 2.45 56.07 3.38
CA THR A 22 2.99 54.74 3.69
C THR A 22 2.40 53.74 2.70
N SER A 23 3.16 53.37 1.68
CA SER A 23 2.81 52.30 0.75
C SER A 23 2.62 50.98 1.50
N LEU A 24 1.39 50.46 1.59
CA LEU A 24 1.12 49.10 2.09
C LEU A 24 1.79 48.08 1.15
N SER A 25 2.91 47.52 1.59
CA SER A 25 3.62 46.47 0.85
C SER A 25 2.69 45.24 0.65
N PRO A 26 2.56 44.67 -0.56
CA PRO A 26 1.67 43.54 -0.86
C PRO A 26 2.03 42.23 -0.15
N LEU A 27 3.04 42.24 0.73
CA LEU A 27 3.51 41.09 1.50
C LEU A 27 2.45 40.47 2.42
N TYR A 28 1.45 41.23 2.87
CA TYR A 28 0.35 40.70 3.68
C TYR A 28 -0.52 39.67 2.92
N LEU A 29 -0.42 39.64 1.60
CA LEU A 29 -1.15 38.69 0.74
C LEU A 29 -0.44 37.34 0.60
N LEU A 30 0.83 37.22 0.98
CA LEU A 30 1.63 35.99 0.81
C LEU A 30 1.05 34.75 1.52
N PRO A 31 0.48 34.84 2.74
CA PRO A 31 -0.15 33.69 3.38
C PRO A 31 -1.41 33.19 2.65
N ARG A 32 -1.99 34.01 1.77
CA ARG A 32 -3.19 33.69 0.98
C ARG A 32 -2.87 33.17 -0.42
N CYS A 33 -1.59 33.13 -0.81
CA CYS A 33 -1.18 32.61 -2.11
C CYS A 33 -1.32 31.09 -2.15
N SER A 34 -2.07 30.61 -3.14
CA SER A 34 -2.28 29.19 -3.44
C SER A 34 -1.47 28.71 -4.64
N SER A 35 -0.89 29.63 -5.43
CA SER A 35 -0.12 29.28 -6.64
C SER A 35 1.18 30.06 -6.78
N LEU A 36 2.15 29.45 -7.48
CA LEU A 36 3.41 30.12 -7.85
C LEU A 36 3.15 31.40 -8.68
N ARG A 37 2.06 31.44 -9.46
CA ARG A 37 1.70 32.60 -10.28
C ARG A 37 1.40 33.82 -9.41
N GLU A 38 0.63 33.63 -8.34
CA GLU A 38 0.30 34.69 -7.38
C GLU A 38 1.55 35.17 -6.64
N THR A 39 2.42 34.24 -6.20
CA THR A 39 3.70 34.61 -5.56
C THR A 39 4.59 35.45 -6.50
N LYS A 40 4.66 35.09 -7.79
CA LYS A 40 5.40 35.87 -8.80
C LYS A 40 4.79 37.25 -9.05
N GLN A 41 3.47 37.39 -8.99
CA GLN A 41 2.81 38.69 -9.11
C GLN A 41 3.16 39.61 -7.93
N ILE A 42 3.16 39.08 -6.71
CA ILE A 42 3.59 39.83 -5.51
C ILE A 42 5.07 40.20 -5.64
N GLN A 43 5.92 39.30 -6.12
CA GLN A 43 7.33 39.60 -6.37
C GLN A 43 7.50 40.73 -7.41
N ALA A 44 6.73 40.73 -8.50
CA ALA A 44 6.79 41.81 -9.49
C ALA A 44 6.41 43.17 -8.90
N ALA A 45 5.41 43.20 -8.01
CA ALA A 45 5.04 44.40 -7.27
C ALA A 45 6.16 44.88 -6.33
N ILE A 46 6.83 43.94 -5.63
CA ILE A 46 8.00 44.23 -4.78
C ILE A 46 9.16 44.83 -5.58
N VAL A 47 9.43 44.31 -6.77
CA VAL A 47 10.46 44.85 -7.68
C VAL A 47 10.09 46.27 -8.11
N LYS A 48 8.82 46.53 -8.43
CA LYS A 48 8.33 47.86 -8.79
C LYS A 48 8.47 48.85 -7.61
N SER A 49 8.32 48.37 -6.38
CA SER A 49 8.51 49.14 -5.15
C SER A 49 9.97 49.26 -4.69
N GLN A 50 10.95 48.79 -5.48
CA GLN A 50 12.39 48.83 -5.17
C GLN A 50 12.81 48.05 -3.90
N LEU A 51 11.95 47.16 -3.39
CA LEU A 51 12.21 46.35 -2.18
C LEU A 51 12.82 44.98 -2.49
N GLN A 52 13.27 44.73 -3.73
CA GLN A 52 13.76 43.41 -4.16
C GLN A 52 15.07 42.96 -3.51
N HIS A 53 15.81 43.88 -2.87
CA HIS A 53 17.06 43.61 -2.16
C HIS A 53 16.89 43.56 -0.64
N ASP A 54 15.69 43.82 -0.12
CA ASP A 54 15.41 43.71 1.30
C ASP A 54 15.35 42.23 1.72
N ILE A 55 16.28 41.82 2.58
CA ILE A 55 16.45 40.44 3.04
C ILE A 55 15.19 39.93 3.76
N SER A 56 14.48 40.79 4.50
CA SER A 56 13.24 40.43 5.20
C SER A 56 12.12 40.10 4.20
N VAL A 57 12.05 40.89 3.13
CA VAL A 57 11.08 40.70 2.04
C VAL A 57 11.38 39.42 1.26
N VAL A 58 12.65 39.17 0.91
CA VAL A 58 13.06 37.95 0.19
C VAL A 58 12.84 36.70 1.05
N THR A 59 13.13 36.77 2.35
CA THR A 59 12.87 35.67 3.31
C THR A 59 11.39 35.31 3.39
N LYS A 60 10.49 36.30 3.43
CA LYS A 60 9.04 36.06 3.41
C LYS A 60 8.57 35.37 2.13
N LEU A 61 9.14 35.75 0.98
CA LEU A 61 8.87 35.09 -0.30
C LEU A 61 9.35 33.64 -0.32
N ILE A 62 10.56 33.37 0.20
CA ILE A 62 11.10 32.01 0.32
C ILE A 62 10.20 31.16 1.22
N ASN A 63 9.80 31.67 2.39
CA ASN A 63 8.91 30.96 3.31
C ASN A 63 7.59 30.58 2.63
N SER A 64 6.96 31.52 1.91
CA SER A 64 5.73 31.28 1.14
C SER A 64 5.94 30.21 0.07
N CYS A 65 7.06 30.23 -0.65
CA CYS A 65 7.37 29.19 -1.64
C CYS A 65 7.53 27.82 -0.96
N THR A 66 8.34 27.71 0.09
CA THR A 66 8.61 26.45 0.78
C THR A 66 7.38 25.83 1.47
N ALA A 67 6.33 26.63 1.72
CA ALA A 67 5.04 26.13 2.21
C ALA A 67 4.28 25.32 1.14
N ASN A 68 4.48 25.62 -0.15
CA ASN A 68 3.90 24.91 -1.30
C ASN A 68 5.00 24.36 -2.24
N PRO A 69 5.79 23.37 -1.80
CA PRO A 69 7.06 23.02 -2.42
C PRO A 69 6.95 22.30 -3.78
N SER A 70 5.80 21.75 -4.15
CA SER A 70 5.63 20.93 -5.37
C SER A 70 5.95 21.68 -6.67
N PHE A 71 5.77 23.01 -6.72
CA PHE A 71 5.98 23.80 -7.93
C PHE A 71 6.86 25.04 -7.73
N SER A 72 7.23 25.37 -6.49
CA SER A 72 7.84 26.67 -6.15
C SER A 72 9.32 26.56 -5.74
N MET A 73 9.85 25.35 -5.50
CA MET A 73 11.19 25.20 -4.91
C MET A 73 12.31 25.74 -5.80
N ASP A 74 12.21 25.63 -7.12
CA ASP A 74 13.19 26.25 -8.03
C ASP A 74 13.14 27.78 -7.97
N HIS A 75 11.96 28.34 -7.70
CA HIS A 75 11.82 29.78 -7.49
C HIS A 75 12.39 30.21 -6.13
N ALA A 76 12.10 29.47 -5.06
CA ALA A 76 12.68 29.67 -3.74
C ALA A 76 14.21 29.61 -3.79
N ARG A 77 14.78 28.65 -4.55
CA ARG A 77 16.22 28.51 -4.78
C ARG A 77 16.83 29.76 -5.37
N ARG A 78 16.25 30.27 -6.47
CA ARG A 78 16.75 31.49 -7.13
C ARG A 78 16.68 32.72 -6.22
N LEU A 79 15.69 32.80 -5.33
CA LEU A 79 15.60 33.88 -4.33
C LEU A 79 16.67 33.72 -3.26
N PHE A 80 16.89 32.50 -2.77
CA PHE A 80 17.95 32.18 -1.81
C PHE A 80 19.34 32.53 -2.37
N ASP A 81 19.59 32.23 -3.64
CA ASP A 81 20.88 32.52 -4.31
C ASP A 81 21.22 34.01 -4.42
N ARG A 82 20.22 34.90 -4.31
CA ARG A 82 20.42 36.35 -4.35
C ARG A 82 20.84 36.93 -3.00
N ILE A 83 20.74 36.16 -1.92
CA ILE A 83 21.13 36.60 -0.58
C ILE A 83 22.64 36.31 -0.42
N PRO A 84 23.49 37.34 -0.26
CA PRO A 84 24.94 37.14 -0.21
C PRO A 84 25.41 36.35 1.01
N GLN A 85 24.75 36.56 2.16
CA GLN A 85 25.03 35.88 3.43
C GLN A 85 23.73 35.34 4.01
N PRO A 86 23.27 34.16 3.56
CA PRO A 86 22.12 33.50 4.17
C PRO A 86 22.48 33.03 5.59
N ASP A 87 21.52 33.00 6.50
CA ASP A 87 21.70 32.40 7.83
C ASP A 87 21.23 30.93 7.86
N ILE A 88 21.52 30.24 8.96
CA ILE A 88 21.14 28.83 9.13
C ILE A 88 19.61 28.64 9.20
N ILE A 89 18.87 29.64 9.68
CA ILE A 89 17.41 29.61 9.81
C ILE A 89 16.75 29.59 8.42
N LEU A 90 17.23 30.43 7.51
CA LEU A 90 16.76 30.49 6.14
C LEU A 90 17.11 29.21 5.38
N PHE A 91 18.32 28.67 5.59
CA PHE A 91 18.68 27.35 5.09
C PHE A 91 17.73 26.27 5.61
N ASN A 92 17.45 26.22 6.91
CA ASN A 92 16.52 25.25 7.51
C ASN A 92 15.12 25.35 6.87
N THR A 93 14.69 26.55 6.49
CA THR A 93 13.45 26.75 5.74
C THR A 93 13.52 26.13 4.34
N MET A 94 14.61 26.37 3.60
CA MET A 94 14.84 25.72 2.31
C MET A 94 14.91 24.20 2.42
N ALA A 95 15.61 23.67 3.42
CA ALA A 95 15.75 22.24 3.66
C ALA A 95 14.40 21.58 3.95
N ARG A 96 13.55 22.20 4.79
CA ARG A 96 12.17 21.75 5.02
C ARG A 96 11.33 21.74 3.75
N GLY A 97 11.46 22.77 2.91
CA GLY A 97 10.79 22.85 1.61
C GLY A 97 11.24 21.72 0.67
N TYR A 98 12.55 21.51 0.54
CA TYR A 98 13.10 20.45 -0.29
C TYR A 98 12.69 19.05 0.20
N ALA A 99 12.73 18.80 1.51
CA ALA A 99 12.32 17.53 2.09
C ALA A 99 10.87 17.15 1.69
N ARG A 100 10.00 18.14 1.46
CA ARG A 100 8.59 17.95 1.03
C ARG A 100 8.38 18.06 -0.48
N SER A 101 9.45 18.29 -1.25
CA SER A 101 9.41 18.45 -2.70
C SER A 101 9.64 17.12 -3.44
N HIS A 102 9.49 17.12 -4.76
CA HIS A 102 9.86 15.99 -5.62
C HIS A 102 11.37 15.71 -5.69
N TYR A 103 12.21 16.65 -5.23
CA TYR A 103 13.67 16.54 -5.29
C TYR A 103 14.32 16.73 -3.91
N PRO A 104 14.05 15.83 -2.95
CA PRO A 104 14.50 16.00 -1.56
C PRO A 104 16.02 16.05 -1.41
N VAL A 105 16.78 15.29 -2.20
CA VAL A 105 18.26 15.26 -2.15
C VAL A 105 18.90 16.64 -2.37
N ARG A 106 18.22 17.57 -3.05
CA ARG A 106 18.72 18.94 -3.24
C ARG A 106 18.91 19.70 -1.92
N ALA A 107 18.24 19.29 -0.85
CA ALA A 107 18.50 19.82 0.49
C ALA A 107 19.95 19.58 0.93
N VAL A 108 20.47 18.37 0.69
CA VAL A 108 21.84 17.98 1.04
C VAL A 108 22.86 18.72 0.17
N ALA A 109 22.57 18.86 -1.13
CA ALA A 109 23.43 19.65 -2.02
C ALA A 109 23.52 21.13 -1.60
N LEU A 110 22.40 21.73 -1.19
CA LEU A 110 22.41 23.08 -0.64
C LEU A 110 23.16 23.16 0.70
N PHE A 111 23.08 22.12 1.53
CA PHE A 111 23.78 22.07 2.81
C PHE A 111 25.29 22.11 2.65
N VAL A 112 25.86 21.43 1.65
CA VAL A 112 27.30 21.49 1.36
C VAL A 112 27.75 22.95 1.14
N ARG A 113 26.99 23.71 0.33
CA ARG A 113 27.27 25.14 0.12
C ARG A 113 27.16 25.97 1.40
N VAL A 114 26.25 25.61 2.30
CA VAL A 114 26.09 26.30 3.61
C VAL A 114 27.28 26.03 4.51
N LEU A 115 27.84 24.82 4.47
CA LEU A 115 29.09 24.48 5.17
C LEU A 115 30.29 25.25 4.56
N ASP A 116 30.36 25.39 3.24
CA ASP A 116 31.42 26.18 2.57
C ASP A 116 31.38 27.67 2.96
N LEU A 117 30.20 28.18 3.33
CA LEU A 117 30.02 29.54 3.86
C LEU A 117 30.39 29.68 5.35
N GLY A 118 30.86 28.60 5.99
CA GLY A 118 31.26 28.59 7.39
C GLY A 118 30.09 28.58 8.39
N LEU A 119 28.87 28.27 7.94
CA LEU A 119 27.70 28.21 8.81
C LEU A 119 27.66 26.88 9.55
N HIS A 120 27.41 26.94 10.86
CA HIS A 120 27.32 25.75 11.70
C HIS A 120 25.89 25.19 11.73
N PRO A 121 25.71 23.88 11.51
CA PRO A 121 24.40 23.24 11.62
C PRO A 121 23.92 23.23 13.08
N ASP A 122 22.63 23.45 13.26
CA ASP A 122 21.94 23.39 14.54
C ASP A 122 21.07 22.12 14.66
N ASP A 123 20.41 21.95 15.80
CA ASP A 123 19.49 20.85 16.07
C ASP A 123 18.23 20.85 15.17
N TYR A 124 17.92 21.95 14.49
CA TYR A 124 16.84 22.05 13.49
C TYR A 124 17.29 21.72 12.06
N THR A 125 18.59 21.75 11.80
CA THR A 125 19.24 21.44 10.52
C THR A 125 19.11 19.96 10.20
N PHE A 126 19.53 19.10 11.13
CA PHE A 126 19.57 17.65 10.91
C PHE A 126 18.20 17.02 10.65
N PRO A 127 17.13 17.34 11.39
CA PRO A 127 15.81 16.75 11.12
C PRO A 127 15.33 17.02 9.68
N SER A 128 15.54 18.24 9.17
CA SER A 128 15.13 18.62 7.82
C SER A 128 15.90 17.84 6.75
N LEU A 129 17.22 17.70 6.93
CA LEU A 129 18.10 16.98 6.02
C LEU A 129 17.90 15.46 6.07
N LEU A 130 17.80 14.88 7.27
CA LEU A 130 17.55 13.45 7.46
C LEU A 130 16.18 13.06 6.89
N LYS A 131 15.16 13.92 7.03
CA LYS A 131 13.86 13.69 6.38
C LYS A 131 13.96 13.74 4.86
N ALA A 132 14.78 14.62 4.31
CA ALA A 132 15.06 14.65 2.88
C ALA A 132 15.75 13.35 2.43
N CYS A 133 16.75 12.86 3.15
CA CYS A 133 17.39 11.57 2.85
C CYS A 133 16.39 10.40 2.93
N ALA A 134 15.53 10.38 3.96
CA ALA A 134 14.48 9.38 4.13
C ALA A 134 13.54 9.34 2.91
N ASN A 135 13.08 10.50 2.45
CA ASN A 135 12.18 10.62 1.31
C ASN A 135 12.87 10.31 -0.03
N ALA A 136 14.19 10.53 -0.11
CA ALA A 136 15.00 10.19 -1.27
C ALA A 136 15.49 8.74 -1.31
N LYS A 137 15.33 7.98 -0.21
CA LYS A 137 16.02 6.70 0.03
C LYS A 137 17.56 6.82 -0.08
N ALA A 138 18.10 7.98 0.29
CA ALA A 138 19.51 8.34 0.19
C ALA A 138 20.29 7.92 1.45
N ILE A 139 20.51 6.61 1.61
CA ILE A 139 21.13 6.04 2.81
C ILE A 139 22.59 6.47 3.02
N GLY A 140 23.34 6.70 1.94
CA GLY A 140 24.75 7.11 2.00
C GLY A 140 24.89 8.49 2.65
N GLU A 141 24.14 9.46 2.11
CA GLU A 141 24.04 10.82 2.62
C GLU A 141 23.45 10.84 4.03
N GLY A 142 22.44 10.01 4.30
CA GLY A 142 21.87 9.83 5.64
C GLY A 142 22.91 9.39 6.68
N LYS A 143 23.79 8.43 6.34
CA LYS A 143 24.90 7.98 7.20
C LYS A 143 25.93 9.09 7.43
N GLN A 144 26.27 9.87 6.40
CA GLN A 144 27.18 11.01 6.55
C GLN A 144 26.61 12.07 7.51
N LEU A 145 25.33 12.40 7.38
CA LEU A 145 24.64 13.34 8.26
C LEU A 145 24.56 12.82 9.70
N HIS A 146 24.34 11.52 9.90
CA HIS A 146 24.40 10.91 11.22
C HIS A 146 25.80 11.05 11.85
N CYS A 147 26.87 10.74 11.11
CA CYS A 147 28.24 10.96 11.58
C CYS A 147 28.51 12.43 11.93
N LEU A 148 27.99 13.37 11.13
CA LEU A 148 28.12 14.80 11.41
C LEU A 148 27.33 15.21 12.68
N ALA A 149 26.12 14.68 12.89
CA ALA A 149 25.35 14.92 14.12
C ALA A 149 26.09 14.43 15.36
N ILE A 150 26.75 13.27 15.27
CA ILE A 150 27.62 12.73 16.34
C ILE A 150 28.75 13.70 16.67
N LYS A 151 29.47 14.18 15.65
CA LYS A 151 30.58 15.13 15.82
C LYS A 151 30.14 16.47 16.43
N ASN A 152 28.88 16.85 16.26
CA ASN A 152 28.29 18.06 16.86
C ASN A 152 27.63 17.81 18.23
N GLY A 153 27.78 16.61 18.82
CA GLY A 153 27.24 16.30 20.15
C GLY A 153 25.71 16.15 20.19
N LEU A 154 25.04 15.95 19.05
CA LEU A 154 23.57 15.90 18.95
C LEU A 154 22.99 14.48 19.12
N LEU A 155 23.78 13.53 19.60
CA LEU A 155 23.39 12.13 19.79
C LEU A 155 22.26 11.90 20.80
N LEU A 156 22.05 12.84 21.72
CA LEU A 156 20.99 12.76 22.73
C LEU A 156 19.85 13.75 22.44
N ASN A 157 19.88 14.42 21.29
CA ASN A 157 18.90 15.43 20.97
C ASN A 157 17.53 14.80 20.65
N VAL A 158 16.49 15.31 21.33
CA VAL A 158 15.11 14.80 21.27
C VAL A 158 14.44 14.93 19.89
N PHE A 159 14.97 15.77 19.00
CA PHE A 159 14.47 15.95 17.64
C PHE A 159 15.30 15.16 16.60
N VAL A 160 16.61 15.05 16.82
CA VAL A 160 17.52 14.36 15.89
C VAL A 160 17.31 12.85 15.94
N ASN A 161 17.21 12.25 17.13
CA ASN A 161 17.11 10.80 17.29
C ASN A 161 15.86 10.18 16.62
N PRO A 162 14.63 10.68 16.86
CA PRO A 162 13.45 10.19 16.14
C PRO A 162 13.59 10.31 14.61
N THR A 163 14.24 11.38 14.14
CA THR A 163 14.43 11.59 12.70
C THR A 163 15.49 10.66 12.11
N LEU A 164 16.55 10.33 12.87
CA LEU A 164 17.53 9.31 12.49
C LEU A 164 16.87 7.92 12.39
N ILE A 165 16.07 7.55 13.38
CA ILE A 165 15.27 6.30 13.37
C ILE A 165 14.42 6.26 12.09
N ASN A 166 13.63 7.31 11.85
CA ASN A 166 12.80 7.41 10.63
C ASN A 166 13.65 7.34 9.35
N MET A 167 14.81 7.99 9.29
CA MET A 167 15.67 7.97 8.10
C MET A 167 16.17 6.56 7.78
N TYR A 168 16.69 5.86 8.78
CA TYR A 168 17.15 4.48 8.61
C TYR A 168 15.99 3.54 8.25
N SER A 169 14.86 3.63 8.95
CA SER A 169 13.68 2.81 8.66
C SER A 169 13.12 3.05 7.27
N GLU A 170 13.06 4.30 6.80
CA GLU A 170 12.60 4.62 5.44
C GLU A 170 13.58 4.12 4.38
N CYS A 171 14.88 4.10 4.67
CA CYS A 171 15.89 3.57 3.75
C CYS A 171 16.00 2.03 3.79
N GLY A 172 15.15 1.33 4.55
CA GLY A 172 15.13 -0.13 4.64
C GLY A 172 16.15 -0.75 5.61
N ASP A 173 16.91 0.07 6.34
CA ASP A 173 17.90 -0.40 7.34
C ASP A 173 17.29 -0.27 8.75
N VAL A 174 16.22 -1.02 9.02
CA VAL A 174 15.50 -0.96 10.31
C VAL A 174 16.36 -1.43 11.49
N ASP A 175 17.35 -2.29 11.24
CA ASP A 175 18.30 -2.74 12.26
C ASP A 175 19.21 -1.58 12.72
N ALA A 176 19.66 -0.71 11.80
CA ALA A 176 20.34 0.51 12.18
C ALA A 176 19.43 1.47 12.96
N ALA A 177 18.15 1.55 12.60
CA ALA A 177 17.18 2.34 13.34
C ALA A 177 17.02 1.83 14.79
N SER A 178 16.94 0.50 14.99
CA SER A 178 16.91 -0.11 16.33
C SER A 178 18.16 0.23 17.12
N ARG A 179 19.35 0.12 16.52
CA ARG A 179 20.60 0.48 17.22
C ARG A 179 20.68 1.96 17.62
N VAL A 180 19.99 2.85 16.92
CA VAL A 180 19.85 4.26 17.34
C VAL A 180 18.88 4.35 18.51
N PHE A 181 17.75 3.65 18.45
CA PHE A 181 16.76 3.57 19.52
C PHE A 181 17.36 3.05 20.84
N ASP A 182 18.10 1.93 20.78
CA ASP A 182 18.68 1.25 21.95
C ASP A 182 19.71 2.10 22.70
N LYS A 183 20.25 3.14 22.06
CA LYS A 183 21.22 4.07 22.67
C LYS A 183 20.55 5.23 23.41
N ILE A 184 19.23 5.35 23.36
CA ILE A 184 18.48 6.43 23.98
C ILE A 184 18.18 6.01 25.42
N LEU A 185 18.75 6.73 26.38
CA LEU A 185 18.58 6.42 27.81
C LEU A 185 17.15 6.62 28.30
N GLU A 186 16.49 7.69 27.83
CA GLU A 186 15.13 8.06 28.22
C GLU A 186 14.26 8.26 26.96
N PRO A 187 13.77 7.17 26.35
CA PRO A 187 12.94 7.27 25.15
C PRO A 187 11.59 7.91 25.49
N CYS A 188 11.19 8.90 24.70
CA CYS A 188 9.87 9.51 24.79
C CYS A 188 8.89 8.89 23.78
N VAL A 189 7.61 9.25 23.87
CA VAL A 189 6.55 8.75 22.98
C VAL A 189 6.88 8.95 21.49
N VAL A 190 7.53 10.06 21.13
CA VAL A 190 7.91 10.35 19.73
C VAL A 190 8.96 9.36 19.21
N THR A 191 9.92 8.99 20.05
CA THR A 191 10.97 8.02 19.72
C THR A 191 10.37 6.61 19.56
N TYR A 192 9.53 6.18 20.51
CA TYR A 192 8.78 4.93 20.40
C TYR A 192 7.92 4.89 19.14
N ASN A 193 7.16 5.94 18.85
CA ASN A 193 6.34 6.02 17.64
C ASN A 193 7.19 5.87 16.38
N SER A 194 8.37 6.49 16.34
CA SER A 194 9.28 6.39 15.20
C SER A 194 9.74 4.95 14.99
N MET A 195 10.08 4.24 16.07
CA MET A 195 10.55 2.86 15.99
C MET A 195 9.41 1.87 15.71
N ILE A 196 8.25 2.00 16.36
CA ILE A 196 7.04 1.19 16.10
C ILE A 196 6.60 1.36 14.63
N THR A 197 6.56 2.60 14.13
CA THR A 197 6.28 2.87 12.71
C THR A 197 7.34 2.25 11.81
N GLY A 198 8.61 2.36 12.20
CA GLY A 198 9.75 1.81 11.46
C GLY A 198 9.65 0.29 11.31
N TYR A 199 9.36 -0.43 12.39
CA TYR A 199 9.12 -1.87 12.37
C TYR A 199 7.91 -2.25 11.53
N THR A 200 6.79 -1.54 11.70
CA THR A 200 5.56 -1.78 10.91
C THR A 200 5.84 -1.66 9.40
N ARG A 201 6.52 -0.59 8.98
CA ARG A 201 6.83 -0.32 7.56
C ARG A 201 7.83 -1.30 6.95
N ASN A 202 8.68 -1.92 7.78
CA ASN A 202 9.66 -2.91 7.36
C ASN A 202 9.16 -4.36 7.59
N SER A 203 7.83 -4.56 7.68
CA SER A 203 7.20 -5.88 7.83
C SER A 203 7.68 -6.68 9.06
N ARG A 204 7.94 -5.98 10.17
CA ARG A 204 8.34 -6.55 11.47
C ARG A 204 7.28 -6.26 12.56
N PRO A 205 6.03 -6.76 12.40
CA PRO A 205 4.93 -6.38 13.28
C PRO A 205 5.11 -6.87 14.73
N ASN A 206 5.76 -8.01 14.96
CA ASN A 206 5.95 -8.56 16.31
C ASN A 206 6.82 -7.64 17.18
N GLU A 207 7.90 -7.11 16.61
CA GLU A 207 8.78 -6.14 17.27
C GLU A 207 8.05 -4.80 17.52
N ALA A 208 7.15 -4.39 16.61
CA ALA A 208 6.29 -3.23 16.82
C ALA A 208 5.35 -3.40 18.02
N PHE A 209 4.75 -4.59 18.21
CA PHE A 209 3.93 -4.90 19.38
C PHE A 209 4.74 -5.00 20.67
N ALA A 210 5.94 -5.54 20.63
CA ALA A 210 6.83 -5.60 21.79
C ALA A 210 7.13 -4.18 22.31
N LEU A 211 7.51 -3.27 21.42
CA LEU A 211 7.74 -1.86 21.78
C LEU A 211 6.45 -1.14 22.21
N PHE A 212 5.30 -1.49 21.64
CA PHE A 212 4.02 -0.93 22.11
C PHE A 212 3.73 -1.33 23.56
N ARG A 213 3.96 -2.60 23.92
CA ARG A 213 3.81 -3.08 25.30
C ARG A 213 4.82 -2.41 26.23
N GLU A 214 6.07 -2.26 25.80
CA GLU A 214 7.11 -1.56 26.57
C GLU A 214 6.73 -0.11 26.84
N LEU A 215 6.23 0.61 25.83
CA LEU A 215 5.72 1.97 25.97
C LEU A 215 4.61 2.07 27.03
N GLN A 216 3.68 1.10 27.05
CA GLN A 216 2.61 1.05 28.06
C GLN A 216 3.17 0.82 29.48
N VAL A 217 4.13 -0.09 29.63
CA VAL A 217 4.77 -0.39 30.93
C VAL A 217 5.62 0.78 31.43
N SER A 218 6.21 1.57 30.53
CA SER A 218 6.96 2.78 30.85
C SER A 218 6.09 3.97 31.29
N ASN A 219 4.79 3.78 31.50
CA ASN A 219 3.81 4.83 31.84
C ASN A 219 3.77 6.01 30.84
N LEU A 220 4.25 5.79 29.61
CA LEU A 220 4.15 6.74 28.53
C LEU A 220 2.80 6.54 27.83
N LYS A 221 2.04 7.62 27.64
CA LYS A 221 0.73 7.53 27.00
C LYS A 221 0.89 7.35 25.48
N PRO A 222 0.33 6.29 24.88
CA PRO A 222 0.24 6.20 23.44
C PRO A 222 -0.46 7.41 22.83
N THR A 223 -0.21 7.63 21.55
CA THR A 223 -0.86 8.69 20.74
C THR A 223 -1.64 8.06 19.60
N TYR A 224 -2.42 8.86 18.88
CA TYR A 224 -3.09 8.37 17.66
C TYR A 224 -2.09 7.80 16.64
N VAL A 225 -0.86 8.34 16.56
CA VAL A 225 0.21 7.82 15.68
C VAL A 225 0.64 6.41 16.10
N THR A 226 0.71 6.15 17.41
CA THR A 226 0.96 4.82 17.96
C THR A 226 -0.16 3.87 17.53
N MET A 227 -1.42 4.26 17.70
CA MET A 227 -2.58 3.44 17.32
C MET A 227 -2.59 3.10 15.82
N LEU A 228 -2.33 4.08 14.95
CA LEU A 228 -2.24 3.85 13.50
C LEU A 228 -1.19 2.79 13.14
N SER A 229 -0.02 2.83 13.80
CA SER A 229 1.08 1.91 13.52
C SER A 229 0.76 0.50 14.02
N VAL A 230 0.17 0.39 15.20
CA VAL A 230 -0.21 -0.89 15.82
C VAL A 230 -1.37 -1.54 15.06
N LEU A 231 -2.38 -0.77 14.64
CA LEU A 231 -3.46 -1.27 13.77
C LEU A 231 -2.94 -1.78 12.42
N SER A 232 -2.00 -1.05 11.81
CA SER A 232 -1.36 -1.50 10.58
C SER A 232 -0.56 -2.78 10.79
N SER A 233 0.04 -2.99 11.97
CA SER A 233 0.71 -4.24 12.32
C SER A 233 -0.28 -5.41 12.50
N CYS A 234 -1.46 -5.18 13.11
CA CYS A 234 -2.54 -6.17 13.15
C CYS A 234 -2.97 -6.57 11.73
N ALA A 235 -3.15 -5.58 10.85
CA ALA A 235 -3.57 -5.79 9.47
C ALA A 235 -2.55 -6.58 8.64
N LEU A 236 -1.25 -6.38 8.91
CA LEU A 236 -0.15 -7.13 8.29
C LEU A 236 -0.13 -8.59 8.77
N LEU A 237 -0.33 -8.82 10.06
CA LEU A 237 -0.41 -10.17 10.64
C LEU A 237 -1.71 -10.90 10.29
N GLY A 238 -2.78 -10.17 9.98
CA GLY A 238 -4.12 -10.73 9.87
C GLY A 238 -4.70 -11.19 11.22
N SER A 239 -4.11 -10.78 12.35
CA SER A 239 -4.54 -11.20 13.69
C SER A 239 -5.77 -10.41 14.14
N LEU A 240 -6.94 -11.05 14.03
CA LEU A 240 -8.22 -10.44 14.36
C LEU A 240 -8.37 -10.17 15.86
N ASP A 241 -7.91 -11.09 16.71
CA ASP A 241 -8.10 -10.99 18.16
C ASP A 241 -7.25 -9.86 18.76
N LEU A 242 -6.01 -9.72 18.29
CA LEU A 242 -5.17 -8.58 18.64
C LEU A 242 -5.77 -7.27 18.12
N GLY A 243 -6.33 -7.28 16.90
CA GLY A 243 -7.09 -6.17 16.34
C GLY A 243 -8.27 -5.74 17.21
N LYS A 244 -9.07 -6.70 17.70
CA LYS A 244 -10.20 -6.44 18.60
C LYS A 244 -9.76 -5.88 19.94
N TRP A 245 -8.68 -6.43 20.52
CA TRP A 245 -8.12 -5.91 21.77
C TRP A 245 -7.64 -4.45 21.61
N ILE A 246 -6.96 -4.14 20.50
CA ILE A 246 -6.54 -2.76 20.18
C ILE A 246 -7.75 -1.85 19.95
N HIS A 247 -8.80 -2.31 19.28
CA HIS A 247 -10.04 -1.54 19.11
C HIS A 247 -10.69 -1.21 20.46
N GLU A 248 -10.76 -2.17 21.38
CA GLU A 248 -11.27 -1.91 22.73
C GLU A 248 -10.41 -0.88 23.48
N TYR A 249 -9.07 -0.96 23.34
CA TYR A 249 -8.16 0.04 23.89
C TYR A 249 -8.41 1.43 23.28
N ILE A 250 -8.63 1.51 21.97
CA ILE A 250 -8.96 2.75 21.25
C ILE A 250 -10.22 3.40 21.83
N SER A 251 -11.31 2.62 21.98
CA SER A 251 -12.57 3.13 22.51
C SER A 251 -12.46 3.56 23.97
N LYS A 252 -11.74 2.80 24.80
CA LYS A 252 -11.52 3.13 26.23
C LYS A 252 -10.72 4.42 26.45
N ASN A 253 -9.87 4.78 25.49
CA ASN A 253 -8.97 5.94 25.59
C ASN A 253 -9.38 7.12 24.69
N GLY A 254 -10.57 7.07 24.07
CA GLY A 254 -11.12 8.17 23.24
C GLY A 254 -10.39 8.37 21.91
N PHE A 255 -9.67 7.35 21.41
CA PHE A 255 -9.01 7.45 20.09
C PHE A 255 -9.99 7.25 18.93
N ASP A 256 -11.21 6.77 19.19
CA ASP A 256 -12.31 6.63 18.25
C ASP A 256 -12.93 7.98 17.83
N GLU A 257 -12.55 9.09 18.46
CA GLU A 257 -12.88 10.44 17.99
C GLU A 257 -12.10 10.81 16.71
N TYR A 258 -10.95 10.17 16.45
CA TYR A 258 -10.11 10.47 15.30
C TYR A 258 -10.55 9.66 14.07
N VAL A 259 -11.04 10.35 13.04
CA VAL A 259 -11.46 9.78 11.74
C VAL A 259 -10.38 8.87 11.13
N LYS A 260 -9.11 9.27 11.24
CA LYS A 260 -7.97 8.48 10.76
C LYS A 260 -7.81 7.14 11.49
N VAL A 261 -8.05 7.11 12.80
CA VAL A 261 -7.97 5.88 13.60
C VAL A 261 -9.11 4.95 13.22
N ASN A 262 -10.34 5.45 13.07
CA ASN A 262 -11.46 4.66 12.58
C ASN A 262 -11.24 4.12 11.16
N THR A 263 -10.67 4.93 10.27
CA THR A 263 -10.31 4.48 8.92
C THR A 263 -9.27 3.35 8.95
N ALA A 264 -8.28 3.43 9.84
CA ALA A 264 -7.31 2.36 10.06
C ALA A 264 -7.94 1.11 10.70
N LEU A 265 -8.95 1.26 11.56
CA LEU A 265 -9.73 0.14 12.09
C LEU A 265 -10.50 -0.59 10.98
N ILE A 266 -11.12 0.15 10.05
CA ILE A 266 -11.81 -0.44 8.88
C ILE A 266 -10.81 -1.28 8.06
N ASP A 267 -9.64 -0.72 7.72
CA ASP A 267 -8.60 -1.42 6.96
C ASP A 267 -8.08 -2.66 7.71
N MET A 268 -7.87 -2.54 9.02
CA MET A 268 -7.43 -3.65 9.88
C MET A 268 -8.46 -4.79 9.89
N TYR A 269 -9.73 -4.48 10.18
CA TYR A 269 -10.78 -5.50 10.22
C TYR A 269 -10.99 -6.18 8.86
N ALA A 270 -10.98 -5.41 7.77
CA ALA A 270 -11.07 -5.96 6.42
C ALA A 270 -9.89 -6.91 6.15
N LYS A 271 -8.64 -6.51 6.42
CA LYS A 271 -7.45 -7.36 6.21
C LYS A 271 -7.34 -8.56 7.17
N CYS A 272 -8.01 -8.52 8.32
CA CYS A 272 -8.19 -9.66 9.23
C CYS A 272 -9.41 -10.53 8.87
N GLY A 273 -10.09 -10.25 7.76
CA GLY A 273 -11.21 -11.03 7.25
C GLY A 273 -12.56 -10.78 7.92
N SER A 274 -12.67 -9.77 8.82
CA SER A 274 -13.93 -9.42 9.48
C SER A 274 -14.61 -8.21 8.82
N LEU A 275 -15.33 -8.45 7.72
CA LEU A 275 -16.04 -7.38 7.02
C LEU A 275 -17.13 -6.74 7.89
N ASP A 276 -17.85 -7.53 8.68
CA ASP A 276 -18.95 -7.04 9.50
C ASP A 276 -18.46 -6.05 10.58
N ASP A 277 -17.31 -6.32 11.20
CA ASP A 277 -16.69 -5.39 12.14
C ASP A 277 -16.21 -4.11 11.45
N ALA A 278 -15.65 -4.21 10.23
CA ALA A 278 -15.25 -3.05 9.43
C ALA A 278 -16.46 -2.15 9.08
N VAL A 279 -17.59 -2.77 8.69
CA VAL A 279 -18.86 -2.06 8.43
C VAL A 279 -19.38 -1.42 9.71
N SER A 280 -19.36 -2.13 10.85
CA SER A 280 -19.79 -1.62 12.15
C SER A 280 -19.01 -0.37 12.57
N VAL A 281 -17.70 -0.35 12.35
CA VAL A 281 -16.86 0.84 12.60
C VAL A 281 -17.29 1.99 11.70
N PHE A 282 -17.41 1.76 10.38
CA PHE A 282 -17.82 2.79 9.42
C PHE A 282 -19.19 3.40 9.73
N GLU A 283 -20.17 2.57 10.08
CA GLU A 283 -21.53 3.00 10.41
C GLU A 283 -21.56 3.91 11.64
N LYS A 284 -20.73 3.61 12.66
CA LYS A 284 -20.63 4.39 13.90
C LYS A 284 -19.88 5.72 13.75
N MET A 285 -19.14 5.93 12.65
CA MET A 285 -18.42 7.19 12.41
C MET A 285 -19.40 8.35 12.23
N ARG A 286 -19.24 9.41 13.06
CA ARG A 286 -20.03 10.65 12.94
C ARG A 286 -19.67 11.46 11.71
N PHE A 287 -18.39 11.48 11.35
CA PHE A 287 -17.85 12.17 10.18
C PHE A 287 -17.01 11.19 9.38
N ARG A 288 -17.22 11.16 8.06
CA ARG A 288 -16.58 10.23 7.13
C ARG A 288 -15.92 11.06 6.03
N ASP A 289 -14.59 11.11 6.04
CA ASP A 289 -13.83 11.74 4.97
C ASP A 289 -13.70 10.79 3.76
N THR A 290 -13.12 11.29 2.68
CA THR A 290 -12.85 10.51 1.46
C THR A 290 -12.11 9.20 1.78
N GLN A 291 -11.17 9.20 2.72
CA GLN A 291 -10.38 8.01 3.07
C GLN A 291 -11.26 6.92 3.72
N ALA A 292 -12.15 7.30 4.63
CA ALA A 292 -13.10 6.37 5.25
C ALA A 292 -14.04 5.73 4.22
N TRP A 293 -14.56 6.52 3.27
CA TRP A 293 -15.39 6.02 2.17
C TRP A 293 -14.61 5.09 1.23
N SER A 294 -13.40 5.49 0.83
CA SER A 294 -12.53 4.64 0.01
C SER A 294 -12.22 3.31 0.70
N ALA A 295 -11.96 3.32 2.02
CA ALA A 295 -11.67 2.12 2.79
C ALA A 295 -12.84 1.12 2.78
N ILE A 296 -14.08 1.57 2.98
CA ILE A 296 -15.24 0.66 3.00
C ILE A 296 -15.60 0.14 1.59
N VAL A 297 -15.42 0.94 0.55
CA VAL A 297 -15.58 0.51 -0.85
C VAL A 297 -14.59 -0.61 -1.18
N VAL A 298 -13.31 -0.41 -0.85
CA VAL A 298 -12.26 -1.42 -1.04
C VAL A 298 -12.52 -2.68 -0.20
N ALA A 299 -13.00 -2.53 1.05
CA ALA A 299 -13.34 -3.67 1.90
C ALA A 299 -14.44 -4.53 1.27
N TYR A 300 -15.54 -3.94 0.79
CA TYR A 300 -16.57 -4.71 0.09
C TYR A 300 -16.05 -5.38 -1.19
N ALA A 301 -15.25 -4.66 -1.99
CA ALA A 301 -14.68 -5.17 -3.23
C ALA A 301 -13.75 -6.38 -3.02
N THR A 302 -12.86 -6.29 -2.04
CA THR A 302 -11.90 -7.36 -1.72
C THR A 302 -12.56 -8.57 -1.06
N HIS A 303 -13.74 -8.41 -0.45
CA HIS A 303 -14.51 -9.51 0.14
C HIS A 303 -15.53 -10.16 -0.82
N GLY A 304 -15.51 -9.79 -2.10
CA GLY A 304 -16.39 -10.36 -3.13
C GLY A 304 -17.80 -9.75 -3.19
N HIS A 305 -18.03 -8.63 -2.51
CA HIS A 305 -19.33 -7.95 -2.47
C HIS A 305 -19.37 -6.75 -3.42
N GLY A 306 -19.11 -6.98 -4.72
CA GLY A 306 -18.97 -5.90 -5.70
C GLY A 306 -20.18 -4.97 -5.80
N SER A 307 -21.41 -5.49 -5.77
CA SER A 307 -22.62 -4.67 -5.79
C SER A 307 -22.74 -3.75 -4.57
N LYS A 308 -22.29 -4.20 -3.39
CA LYS A 308 -22.26 -3.35 -2.18
C LYS A 308 -21.18 -2.28 -2.30
N ALA A 309 -20.01 -2.60 -2.86
CA ALA A 309 -18.96 -1.62 -3.11
C ALA A 309 -19.46 -0.48 -4.01
N ILE A 310 -20.17 -0.81 -5.10
CA ILE A 310 -20.81 0.18 -6.00
C ILE A 310 -21.87 1.01 -5.25
N SER A 311 -22.71 0.35 -4.42
CA SER A 311 -23.70 1.07 -3.60
C SER A 311 -23.05 2.09 -2.66
N MET A 312 -21.93 1.73 -2.01
CA MET A 312 -21.18 2.62 -1.13
C MET A 312 -20.58 3.80 -1.88
N PHE A 313 -20.08 3.58 -3.10
CA PHE A 313 -19.58 4.66 -3.96
C PHE A 313 -20.68 5.64 -4.38
N GLU A 314 -21.87 5.15 -4.73
CA GLU A 314 -22.99 6.03 -5.05
C GLU A 314 -23.51 6.78 -3.80
N GLU A 315 -23.42 6.18 -2.61
CA GLU A 315 -23.74 6.86 -1.35
C GLU A 315 -22.72 7.93 -0.98
N MET A 316 -21.43 7.68 -1.23
CA MET A 316 -20.36 8.68 -1.10
C MET A 316 -20.65 9.92 -1.95
N LYS A 317 -21.02 9.71 -3.22
CA LYS A 317 -21.41 10.80 -4.15
C LYS A 317 -22.66 11.54 -3.67
N ARG A 318 -23.70 10.83 -3.24
CA ARG A 318 -24.93 11.42 -2.67
C ARG A 318 -24.64 12.23 -1.40
N SER A 319 -23.61 11.86 -0.66
CA SER A 319 -23.14 12.58 0.54
C SER A 319 -22.25 13.78 0.22
N GLY A 320 -22.03 14.11 -1.06
CA GLY A 320 -21.21 15.23 -1.50
C GLY A 320 -19.70 15.04 -1.31
N VAL A 321 -19.24 13.81 -1.02
CA VAL A 321 -17.82 13.50 -0.83
C VAL A 321 -17.23 13.11 -2.18
N GLN A 322 -16.13 13.77 -2.56
CA GLN A 322 -15.47 13.52 -3.85
C GLN A 322 -14.65 12.23 -3.80
N PRO A 323 -14.87 11.30 -4.74
CA PRO A 323 -14.02 10.13 -4.93
C PRO A 323 -12.56 10.50 -5.21
N ASP A 324 -11.64 9.67 -4.73
CA ASP A 324 -10.21 9.78 -5.03
C ASP A 324 -9.70 8.56 -5.81
N GLU A 325 -8.39 8.56 -6.06
CA GLU A 325 -7.68 7.46 -6.73
C GLU A 325 -7.97 6.10 -6.05
N ILE A 326 -8.01 6.05 -4.72
CA ILE A 326 -8.23 4.81 -3.98
C ILE A 326 -9.69 4.36 -4.10
N THR A 327 -10.65 5.30 -4.14
CA THR A 327 -12.06 4.97 -4.37
C THR A 327 -12.24 4.25 -5.71
N PHE A 328 -11.66 4.80 -6.78
CA PHE A 328 -11.75 4.20 -8.12
C PHE A 328 -11.04 2.85 -8.20
N LEU A 329 -9.89 2.69 -7.54
CA LEU A 329 -9.25 1.40 -7.43
C LEU A 329 -10.18 0.35 -6.79
N GLY A 330 -10.88 0.72 -5.72
CA GLY A 330 -11.87 -0.15 -5.06
C GLY A 330 -13.03 -0.54 -5.99
N ILE A 331 -13.54 0.39 -6.79
CA ILE A 331 -14.62 0.12 -7.75
C ILE A 331 -14.15 -0.78 -8.90
N LEU A 332 -12.95 -0.54 -9.43
CA LEU A 332 -12.40 -1.40 -10.48
C LEU A 332 -12.12 -2.83 -9.95
N TYR A 333 -11.69 -2.97 -8.68
CA TYR A 333 -11.63 -4.29 -8.04
C TYR A 333 -13.01 -4.94 -7.95
N ALA A 334 -14.03 -4.19 -7.54
CA ALA A 334 -15.39 -4.71 -7.47
C ALA A 334 -15.87 -5.21 -8.83
N CYS A 335 -15.68 -4.43 -9.89
CA CYS A 335 -16.02 -4.83 -11.25
C CYS A 335 -15.22 -6.05 -11.71
N SER A 336 -13.89 -6.06 -11.51
CA SER A 336 -13.02 -7.18 -11.90
C SER A 336 -13.41 -8.49 -11.21
N HIS A 337 -13.68 -8.44 -9.91
CA HIS A 337 -14.01 -9.65 -9.13
C HIS A 337 -15.46 -10.13 -9.31
N THR A 338 -16.32 -9.35 -9.97
CA THR A 338 -17.72 -9.73 -10.24
C THR A 338 -18.06 -9.82 -11.72
N GLY A 339 -17.09 -9.60 -12.61
CA GLY A 339 -17.26 -9.71 -14.06
C GLY A 339 -18.09 -8.59 -14.68
N LEU A 340 -18.20 -7.44 -14.04
CA LEU A 340 -18.97 -6.29 -14.53
C LEU A 340 -18.12 -5.48 -15.53
N VAL A 341 -17.84 -6.06 -16.70
CA VAL A 341 -16.93 -5.48 -17.72
C VAL A 341 -17.38 -4.09 -18.16
N ASP A 342 -18.64 -3.95 -18.57
CA ASP A 342 -19.17 -2.68 -19.07
C ASP A 342 -19.12 -1.57 -18.00
N GLU A 343 -19.48 -1.89 -16.76
CA GLU A 343 -19.42 -0.94 -15.65
C GLU A 343 -17.97 -0.58 -15.30
N GLY A 344 -17.06 -1.57 -15.28
CA GLY A 344 -15.64 -1.33 -15.05
C GLY A 344 -15.04 -0.38 -16.08
N CYS A 345 -15.35 -0.59 -17.36
CA CYS A 345 -14.98 0.31 -18.45
C CYS A 345 -15.57 1.71 -18.25
N LYS A 346 -16.87 1.84 -17.92
CA LYS A 346 -17.50 3.14 -17.66
C LYS A 346 -16.80 3.89 -16.51
N TYR A 347 -16.59 3.22 -15.38
CA TYR A 347 -15.94 3.83 -14.22
C TYR A 347 -14.51 4.25 -14.52
N PHE A 348 -13.74 3.42 -15.23
CA PHE A 348 -12.38 3.75 -15.63
C PHE A 348 -12.33 5.05 -16.47
N HIS A 349 -13.20 5.19 -17.48
CA HIS A 349 -13.25 6.41 -18.29
C HIS A 349 -13.72 7.63 -17.49
N SER A 350 -14.65 7.44 -16.55
CA SER A 350 -15.16 8.52 -15.70
C SER A 350 -14.12 9.13 -14.76
N MET A 351 -12.97 8.47 -14.52
CA MET A 351 -11.89 9.01 -13.68
C MET A 351 -11.42 10.40 -14.12
N VAL A 352 -11.46 10.67 -15.42
CA VAL A 352 -11.09 11.97 -16.01
C VAL A 352 -12.02 13.10 -15.54
N ASP A 353 -13.30 12.80 -15.33
CA ASP A 353 -14.28 13.78 -14.84
C ASP A 353 -13.95 14.25 -13.42
N TYR A 354 -13.28 13.40 -12.64
CA TYR A 354 -12.77 13.70 -11.29
C TYR A 354 -11.32 14.21 -11.30
N ARG A 355 -10.73 14.43 -12.48
CA ARG A 355 -9.33 14.86 -12.66
C ARG A 355 -8.33 13.86 -12.05
N ILE A 356 -8.68 12.58 -12.03
CA ILE A 356 -7.82 11.51 -11.54
C ILE A 356 -7.10 10.91 -12.74
N VAL A 357 -5.76 10.90 -12.68
CA VAL A 357 -4.93 10.23 -13.69
C VAL A 357 -4.78 8.77 -13.29
N PRO A 358 -5.15 7.80 -14.15
CA PRO A 358 -5.02 6.39 -13.81
C PRO A 358 -3.56 5.99 -13.57
N SER A 359 -3.30 5.37 -12.42
CA SER A 359 -2.00 4.79 -12.08
C SER A 359 -1.89 3.33 -12.53
N ILE A 360 -0.68 2.74 -12.43
CA ILE A 360 -0.41 1.34 -12.79
C ILE A 360 -1.38 0.34 -12.15
N LYS A 361 -1.89 0.65 -10.95
CA LYS A 361 -2.87 -0.20 -10.25
C LYS A 361 -4.24 -0.22 -10.94
N HIS A 362 -4.68 0.91 -11.50
CA HIS A 362 -5.94 1.00 -12.23
C HIS A 362 -5.86 0.22 -13.54
N TYR A 363 -4.76 0.40 -14.28
CA TYR A 363 -4.50 -0.37 -15.50
C TYR A 363 -4.45 -1.88 -15.18
N GLY A 364 -3.81 -2.26 -14.06
CA GLY A 364 -3.81 -3.65 -13.58
C GLY A 364 -5.21 -4.22 -13.35
N CYS A 365 -6.13 -3.43 -12.79
CA CYS A 365 -7.52 -3.84 -12.60
C CYS A 365 -8.26 -4.01 -13.93
N MET A 366 -8.00 -3.15 -14.92
CA MET A 366 -8.60 -3.29 -16.24
C MET A 366 -8.10 -4.53 -16.98
N VAL A 367 -6.80 -4.82 -16.90
CA VAL A 367 -6.22 -6.05 -17.46
C VAL A 367 -6.80 -7.29 -16.77
N ASP A 368 -6.93 -7.26 -15.44
CA ASP A 368 -7.55 -8.36 -14.68
C ASP A 368 -9.02 -8.55 -15.06
N LEU A 369 -9.78 -7.46 -15.21
CA LEU A 369 -11.20 -7.47 -15.61
C LEU A 369 -11.39 -8.09 -16.99
N LEU A 370 -10.68 -7.58 -18.01
CA LEU A 370 -10.75 -8.08 -19.39
C LEU A 370 -10.25 -9.53 -19.47
N GLY A 371 -9.15 -9.82 -18.77
CA GLY A 371 -8.54 -11.14 -18.72
C GLY A 371 -9.49 -12.19 -18.12
N ARG A 372 -10.12 -11.91 -16.98
CA ARG A 372 -11.11 -12.80 -16.36
C ARG A 372 -12.32 -13.02 -17.25
N ALA A 373 -12.80 -11.97 -17.94
CA ALA A 373 -13.91 -12.06 -18.87
C ALA A 373 -13.58 -12.84 -20.16
N GLY A 374 -12.30 -13.14 -20.43
CA GLY A 374 -11.86 -13.86 -21.63
C GLY A 374 -11.57 -12.95 -22.83
N HIS A 375 -11.62 -11.63 -22.65
CA HIS A 375 -11.29 -10.62 -23.66
C HIS A 375 -9.77 -10.45 -23.77
N LEU A 376 -9.06 -11.54 -24.06
CA LEU A 376 -7.59 -11.60 -23.96
C LEU A 376 -6.87 -10.70 -24.97
N ASP A 377 -7.36 -10.65 -26.22
CA ASP A 377 -6.78 -9.81 -27.27
C ASP A 377 -6.97 -8.32 -26.95
N GLU A 378 -8.16 -7.94 -26.44
CA GLU A 378 -8.42 -6.58 -25.96
C GLU A 378 -7.51 -6.22 -24.79
N ALA A 379 -7.32 -7.13 -23.83
CA ALA A 379 -6.42 -6.92 -22.70
C ALA A 379 -4.95 -6.74 -23.17
N PHE A 380 -4.51 -7.51 -24.16
CA PHE A 380 -3.18 -7.39 -24.74
C PHE A 380 -2.97 -6.04 -25.45
N LEU A 381 -3.95 -5.60 -26.25
CA LEU A 381 -3.93 -4.29 -26.90
C LEU A 381 -3.97 -3.15 -25.88
N PHE A 382 -4.80 -3.29 -24.84
CA PHE A 382 -4.89 -2.31 -23.75
C PHE A 382 -3.54 -2.06 -23.07
N ILE A 383 -2.74 -3.11 -22.83
CA ILE A 383 -1.39 -2.96 -22.25
C ILE A 383 -0.44 -2.25 -23.23
N LYS A 384 -0.55 -2.54 -24.54
CA LYS A 384 0.30 -1.92 -25.56
C LYS A 384 0.03 -0.42 -25.73
N ASP A 385 -1.22 -0.02 -25.59
CA ASP A 385 -1.67 1.36 -25.82
C ASP A 385 -1.58 2.26 -24.57
N LEU A 386 -0.94 1.77 -23.50
CA LEU A 386 -0.80 2.53 -22.26
C LEU A 386 0.02 3.82 -22.45
N PRO A 387 -0.38 4.93 -21.80
CA PRO A 387 0.38 6.18 -21.83
C PRO A 387 1.64 6.13 -20.94
N ILE A 388 1.90 5.01 -20.28
CA ILE A 388 3.03 4.77 -19.37
C ILE A 388 3.72 3.45 -19.72
N ASN A 389 4.98 3.30 -19.33
CA ASN A 389 5.69 2.04 -19.52
C ASN A 389 5.00 0.92 -18.70
N PRO A 390 4.58 -0.18 -19.35
CA PRO A 390 3.97 -1.30 -18.66
C PRO A 390 4.98 -1.97 -17.73
N THR A 391 4.51 -2.41 -16.56
CA THR A 391 5.33 -3.16 -15.61
C THR A 391 5.16 -4.67 -15.84
N PRO A 392 6.11 -5.51 -15.40
CA PRO A 392 5.97 -6.97 -15.46
C PRO A 392 4.66 -7.49 -14.86
N ILE A 393 4.13 -6.79 -13.85
CA ILE A 393 2.90 -7.18 -13.15
C ILE A 393 1.69 -7.20 -14.10
N LEU A 394 1.57 -6.24 -15.02
CA LEU A 394 0.43 -6.20 -15.96
C LEU A 394 0.46 -7.41 -16.90
N TRP A 395 1.63 -7.72 -17.46
CA TRP A 395 1.81 -8.88 -18.32
C TRP A 395 1.60 -10.19 -17.57
N ARG A 396 2.02 -10.28 -16.30
CA ARG A 396 1.76 -11.45 -15.43
C ARG A 396 0.27 -11.66 -15.17
N THR A 397 -0.50 -10.59 -14.96
CA THR A 397 -1.96 -10.66 -14.86
C THR A 397 -2.56 -11.25 -16.14
N LEU A 398 -2.13 -10.78 -17.31
CA LEU A 398 -2.59 -11.31 -18.60
C LEU A 398 -2.14 -12.76 -18.83
N LEU A 399 -0.92 -13.14 -18.43
CA LEU A 399 -0.43 -14.52 -18.50
C LEU A 399 -1.30 -15.46 -17.66
N SER A 400 -1.68 -15.03 -16.45
CA SER A 400 -2.62 -15.78 -15.62
C SER A 400 -3.97 -15.95 -16.30
N ALA A 401 -4.50 -14.91 -16.96
CA ALA A 401 -5.75 -15.00 -17.70
C ALA A 401 -5.64 -15.95 -18.91
N CYS A 402 -4.53 -15.89 -19.67
CA CYS A 402 -4.27 -16.84 -20.77
C CYS A 402 -4.26 -18.29 -20.28
N SER A 403 -3.69 -18.55 -19.09
CA SER A 403 -3.69 -19.87 -18.46
C SER A 403 -5.09 -20.35 -18.08
N SER A 404 -5.91 -19.47 -17.50
CA SER A 404 -7.30 -19.76 -17.14
C SER A 404 -8.17 -20.07 -18.36
N HIS A 405 -7.93 -19.41 -19.48
CA HIS A 405 -8.69 -19.57 -20.73
C HIS A 405 -8.03 -20.51 -21.76
N GLY A 406 -6.88 -21.10 -21.43
CA GLY A 406 -6.17 -22.04 -22.29
C GLY A 406 -5.55 -21.45 -23.58
N ASN A 407 -5.37 -20.13 -23.68
CA ASN A 407 -4.79 -19.48 -24.86
C ASN A 407 -3.25 -19.53 -24.83
N VAL A 408 -2.69 -20.66 -25.27
CA VAL A 408 -1.24 -20.92 -25.26
C VAL A 408 -0.46 -20.00 -26.18
N GLU A 409 -1.00 -19.65 -27.33
CA GLU A 409 -0.27 -18.85 -28.32
C GLU A 409 -0.12 -17.39 -27.87
N LEU A 410 -1.15 -16.78 -27.29
CA LEU A 410 -1.01 -15.46 -26.68
C LEU A 410 -0.08 -15.49 -25.46
N ALA A 411 -0.16 -16.55 -24.63
CA ALA A 411 0.72 -16.70 -23.46
C ALA A 411 2.22 -16.67 -23.81
N LYS A 412 2.61 -17.20 -24.98
CA LYS A 412 3.99 -17.10 -25.48
C LYS A 412 4.42 -15.66 -25.76
N HIS A 413 3.58 -14.90 -26.46
CA HIS A 413 3.88 -13.50 -26.73
C HIS A 413 3.96 -12.68 -25.43
N VAL A 414 3.11 -13.01 -24.46
CA VAL A 414 3.12 -12.36 -23.14
C VAL A 414 4.37 -12.72 -22.34
N ILE A 415 4.83 -13.98 -22.36
CA ILE A 415 6.05 -14.36 -21.61
C ILE A 415 7.30 -13.67 -22.16
N GLU A 416 7.38 -13.48 -23.49
CA GLU A 416 8.48 -12.75 -24.11
C GLU A 416 8.56 -11.32 -23.58
N ARG A 417 7.42 -10.63 -23.50
CA ARG A 417 7.33 -9.30 -22.89
C ARG A 417 7.70 -9.27 -21.41
N ILE A 418 7.36 -10.32 -20.65
CA ILE A 418 7.77 -10.44 -19.26
C ILE A 418 9.29 -10.55 -19.17
N PHE A 419 9.91 -11.44 -19.95
CA PHE A 419 11.35 -11.67 -19.90
C PHE A 419 12.19 -10.51 -20.44
N GLU A 420 11.65 -9.67 -21.32
CA GLU A 420 12.26 -8.39 -21.71
C GLU A 420 12.39 -7.42 -20.52
N LEU A 421 11.52 -7.53 -19.51
CA LEU A 421 11.45 -6.61 -18.37
C LEU A 421 12.02 -7.20 -17.07
N ASP A 422 11.72 -8.47 -16.78
CA ASP A 422 12.12 -9.20 -15.57
C ASP A 422 11.94 -10.71 -15.78
N ASP A 423 13.04 -11.45 -15.83
CA ASP A 423 13.07 -12.90 -16.03
C ASP A 423 13.35 -13.70 -14.75
N SER A 424 13.36 -13.05 -13.59
CA SER A 424 13.73 -13.65 -12.29
C SER A 424 12.57 -14.35 -11.58
N HIS A 425 11.33 -14.08 -11.97
CA HIS A 425 10.15 -14.54 -11.26
C HIS A 425 9.73 -15.96 -11.68
N GLY A 426 9.98 -16.96 -10.83
CA GLY A 426 9.73 -18.37 -11.12
C GLY A 426 8.27 -18.75 -11.40
N GLY A 427 7.30 -17.96 -10.91
CA GLY A 427 5.88 -18.19 -11.18
C GLY A 427 5.54 -18.14 -12.67
N ASP A 428 6.24 -17.31 -13.44
CA ASP A 428 5.92 -17.04 -14.84
C ASP A 428 6.22 -18.26 -15.71
N TYR A 429 7.37 -18.90 -15.44
CA TYR A 429 7.78 -20.17 -16.04
C TYR A 429 6.84 -21.31 -15.67
N VAL A 430 6.42 -21.38 -14.41
CA VAL A 430 5.53 -22.44 -13.92
C VAL A 430 4.16 -22.34 -14.59
N ILE A 431 3.60 -21.14 -14.74
CA ILE A 431 2.31 -20.93 -15.42
C ILE A 431 2.40 -21.41 -16.86
N LEU A 432 3.40 -20.95 -17.63
CA LEU A 432 3.55 -21.34 -19.03
C LEU A 432 3.87 -22.83 -19.20
N SER A 433 4.71 -23.40 -18.34
CA SER A 433 5.02 -24.83 -18.32
C SER A 433 3.77 -25.68 -18.09
N ASN A 434 2.88 -25.27 -17.18
CA ASN A 434 1.64 -25.98 -16.94
C ASN A 434 0.71 -25.90 -18.15
N MET A 435 0.66 -24.76 -18.84
CA MET A 435 -0.11 -24.62 -20.08
C MET A 435 0.41 -25.55 -21.19
N PHE A 436 1.72 -25.58 -21.43
CA PHE A 436 2.31 -26.49 -22.42
C PHE A 436 2.05 -27.96 -22.10
N ALA A 437 2.18 -28.32 -20.83
CA ALA A 437 1.95 -29.69 -20.39
C ALA A 437 0.47 -30.10 -20.59
N ARG A 438 -0.50 -29.21 -20.33
CA ARG A 438 -1.94 -29.44 -20.63
C ARG A 438 -2.23 -29.62 -22.11
N SER A 439 -1.46 -28.97 -22.98
CA SER A 439 -1.55 -29.12 -24.43
C SER A 439 -0.68 -30.24 -25.00
N GLY A 440 -0.07 -31.08 -24.16
CA GLY A 440 0.79 -32.20 -24.58
C GLY A 440 2.14 -31.81 -25.17
N ARG A 441 2.54 -30.53 -25.06
CA ARG A 441 3.80 -29.98 -25.61
C ARG A 441 4.98 -30.19 -24.68
N TRP A 442 5.35 -31.46 -24.44
CA TRP A 442 6.38 -31.83 -23.46
C TRP A 442 7.80 -31.35 -23.81
N GLU A 443 8.11 -31.15 -25.09
CA GLU A 443 9.38 -30.58 -25.51
C GLU A 443 9.55 -29.14 -25.00
N ASP A 444 8.50 -28.32 -25.11
CA ASP A 444 8.52 -26.94 -24.61
C ASP A 444 8.59 -26.88 -23.08
N VAL A 445 7.97 -27.85 -22.38
CA VAL A 445 8.10 -28.01 -20.92
C VAL A 445 9.56 -28.26 -20.53
N ASN A 446 10.24 -29.16 -21.25
CA ASN A 446 11.64 -29.48 -20.99
C ASN A 446 12.55 -28.28 -21.28
N ASN A 447 12.26 -27.53 -22.35
CA ASN A 447 12.98 -26.30 -22.69
C ASN A 447 12.81 -25.23 -21.59
N LEU A 448 11.60 -25.01 -21.07
CA LEU A 448 11.36 -24.08 -19.96
C LEU A 448 12.06 -24.51 -18.67
N ARG A 449 12.03 -25.81 -18.33
CA ARG A 449 12.73 -26.33 -17.15
C ARG A 449 14.24 -26.15 -17.25
N LYS A 450 14.82 -26.34 -18.44
CA LYS A 450 16.23 -26.05 -18.70
C LYS A 450 16.53 -24.56 -18.50
N MET A 451 15.69 -23.69 -19.06
CA MET A 451 15.82 -22.23 -18.92
C MET A 451 15.77 -21.77 -17.46
N MET A 452 14.86 -22.34 -16.65
CA MET A 452 14.81 -22.05 -15.21
C MET A 452 16.11 -22.44 -14.49
N LYS A 453 16.70 -23.60 -14.83
CA LYS A 453 17.98 -24.05 -14.26
C LYS A 453 19.13 -23.13 -14.66
N ASP A 454 19.21 -22.79 -15.95
CA ASP A 454 20.28 -21.95 -16.50
C ASP A 454 20.24 -20.54 -15.88
N ARG A 455 19.05 -20.00 -15.65
CA ARG A 455 18.83 -18.68 -15.02
C ARG A 455 18.78 -18.71 -13.49
N ARG A 456 18.92 -19.89 -12.87
CA ARG A 456 18.85 -20.10 -11.40
C ARG A 456 17.55 -19.58 -10.77
N VAL A 457 16.45 -19.69 -11.50
CA VAL A 457 15.14 -19.23 -11.05
C VAL A 457 14.50 -20.30 -10.17
N VAL A 458 14.00 -19.89 -8.99
CA VAL A 458 13.40 -20.79 -8.00
C VAL A 458 11.88 -20.62 -7.98
N LYS A 459 11.16 -21.74 -7.91
CA LYS A 459 9.70 -21.75 -7.70
C LYS A 459 9.38 -21.43 -6.25
N VAL A 460 8.47 -20.49 -6.02
CA VAL A 460 7.89 -20.22 -4.70
C VAL A 460 6.92 -21.36 -4.34
N PRO A 461 7.09 -22.05 -3.20
CA PRO A 461 6.15 -23.07 -2.76
C PRO A 461 4.81 -22.44 -2.32
N GLY A 462 3.72 -23.14 -2.59
CA GLY A 462 2.41 -22.77 -2.05
C GLY A 462 2.38 -23.04 -0.56
N CYS A 463 2.06 -22.02 0.23
CA CYS A 463 1.93 -22.07 1.68
C CYS A 463 0.57 -21.52 2.10
N SER A 464 -0.11 -22.26 2.97
CA SER A 464 -1.31 -21.81 3.65
C SER A 464 -1.07 -21.78 5.15
N SER A 465 -1.60 -20.76 5.83
CA SER A 465 -1.54 -20.65 7.27
C SER A 465 -2.92 -20.52 7.90
N VAL A 466 -3.06 -21.04 9.12
CA VAL A 466 -4.25 -20.91 9.98
C VAL A 466 -3.80 -20.58 11.40
N GLU A 467 -4.51 -19.67 12.05
CA GLU A 467 -4.28 -19.33 13.46
C GLU A 467 -5.22 -20.16 14.34
N VAL A 468 -4.64 -20.90 15.30
CA VAL A 468 -5.36 -21.67 16.32
C VAL A 468 -4.70 -21.40 17.66
N ASP A 469 -5.48 -21.08 18.69
CA ASP A 469 -4.99 -20.76 20.05
C ASP A 469 -3.86 -19.70 20.08
N ASN A 470 -3.96 -18.67 19.22
CA ASN A 470 -2.95 -17.62 18.99
C ASN A 470 -1.60 -18.10 18.44
N VAL A 471 -1.55 -19.31 17.89
CA VAL A 471 -0.37 -19.85 17.19
C VAL A 471 -0.69 -19.97 15.71
N VAL A 472 0.19 -19.41 14.87
CA VAL A 472 0.10 -19.54 13.41
C VAL A 472 0.74 -20.86 13.00
N HIS A 473 -0.05 -21.74 12.37
CA HIS A 473 0.41 -22.99 11.80
C HIS A 473 0.51 -22.87 10.29
N GLU A 474 1.68 -23.17 9.73
CA GLU A 474 1.96 -23.10 8.30
C GLU A 474 1.99 -24.51 7.67
N PHE A 475 1.45 -24.61 6.46
CA PHE A 475 1.35 -25.86 5.70
C PHE A 475 1.88 -25.62 4.29
N PHE A 476 2.81 -26.43 3.82
CA PHE A 476 3.34 -26.34 2.46
C PHE A 476 2.83 -27.47 1.58
N SER A 477 2.61 -27.16 0.30
CA SER A 477 2.28 -28.17 -0.71
C SER A 477 3.43 -29.17 -0.86
N GLY A 478 3.18 -30.45 -0.54
CA GLY A 478 4.16 -31.53 -0.68
C GLY A 478 4.86 -31.95 0.62
N ASP A 479 4.50 -31.38 1.77
CA ASP A 479 5.03 -31.80 3.08
C ASP A 479 4.47 -33.18 3.50
N GLY A 480 5.12 -34.24 3.01
CA GLY A 480 4.82 -35.63 3.39
C GLY A 480 5.58 -36.15 4.63
N THR A 481 6.38 -35.32 5.31
CA THR A 481 7.48 -35.80 6.17
C THR A 481 7.39 -35.49 7.67
N HIS A 482 6.48 -34.63 8.14
CA HIS A 482 6.37 -34.29 9.57
C HIS A 482 5.49 -35.28 10.37
N SER A 483 5.84 -35.60 11.61
CA SER A 483 5.08 -36.54 12.45
C SER A 483 3.65 -36.08 12.78
N GLU A 484 3.45 -34.76 12.95
CA GLU A 484 2.12 -34.14 13.08
C GLU A 484 1.25 -34.29 11.82
N SER A 485 1.89 -34.46 10.64
CA SER A 485 1.18 -34.64 9.37
C SER A 485 0.41 -35.96 9.29
N ARG A 486 0.84 -37.04 9.98
CA ARG A 486 0.15 -38.35 9.85
C ARG A 486 -1.27 -38.34 10.43
N GLY A 487 -1.49 -37.65 11.55
CA GLY A 487 -2.81 -37.50 12.15
C GLY A 487 -3.72 -36.67 11.25
N LEU A 488 -3.21 -35.53 10.78
CA LEU A 488 -3.91 -34.62 9.87
C LEU A 488 -4.23 -35.29 8.52
N HIS A 489 -3.31 -36.08 7.96
CA HIS A 489 -3.51 -36.82 6.71
C HIS A 489 -4.67 -37.82 6.81
N ARG A 490 -4.79 -38.56 7.93
CA ARG A 490 -5.93 -39.46 8.14
C ARG A 490 -7.25 -38.70 8.16
N VAL A 491 -7.30 -37.56 8.86
CA VAL A 491 -8.50 -36.73 8.88
C VAL A 491 -8.82 -36.18 7.49
N LEU A 492 -7.82 -35.79 6.71
CA LEU A 492 -8.03 -35.38 5.33
C LEU A 492 -8.49 -36.52 4.42
N ASP A 493 -7.99 -37.74 4.61
CA ASP A 493 -8.45 -38.91 3.88
C ASP A 493 -9.93 -39.17 4.14
N ASP A 494 -10.37 -39.07 5.40
CA ASP A 494 -11.77 -39.23 5.77
C ASP A 494 -12.63 -38.06 5.30
N LEU A 495 -12.12 -36.83 5.41
CA LEU A 495 -12.76 -35.62 4.88
C LEU A 495 -13.02 -35.74 3.37
N VAL A 496 -12.03 -36.20 2.59
CA VAL A 496 -12.20 -36.36 1.14
C VAL A 496 -13.22 -37.44 0.81
N LYS A 497 -13.32 -38.52 1.59
CA LYS A 497 -14.40 -39.51 1.41
C LYS A 497 -15.77 -38.88 1.64
N GLU A 498 -15.95 -38.10 2.70
CA GLU A 498 -17.20 -37.38 2.96
C GLU A 498 -17.52 -36.37 1.85
N LEU A 499 -16.51 -35.65 1.36
CA LEU A 499 -16.67 -34.72 0.25
C LEU A 499 -17.15 -35.44 -1.02
N LYS A 500 -16.59 -36.61 -1.35
CA LYS A 500 -17.00 -37.41 -2.51
C LYS A 500 -18.47 -37.85 -2.41
N LEU A 501 -18.98 -38.15 -1.20
CA LEU A 501 -20.39 -38.52 -1.00
C LEU A 501 -21.37 -37.40 -1.36
N VAL A 502 -20.94 -36.14 -1.23
CA VAL A 502 -21.76 -34.96 -1.59
C VAL A 502 -21.43 -34.40 -2.98
N GLY A 503 -20.70 -35.16 -3.80
CA GLY A 503 -20.44 -34.82 -5.20
C GLY A 503 -19.14 -34.07 -5.48
N TYR A 504 -18.17 -34.08 -4.55
CA TYR A 504 -16.83 -33.56 -4.83
C TYR A 504 -16.09 -34.45 -5.84
N VAL A 505 -15.61 -33.84 -6.93
CA VAL A 505 -14.75 -34.48 -7.92
C VAL A 505 -13.41 -33.73 -7.95
N PRO A 506 -12.29 -34.37 -7.60
CA PRO A 506 -10.96 -33.77 -7.70
C PRO A 506 -10.62 -33.37 -9.13
N ASP A 507 -10.15 -32.14 -9.33
CA ASP A 507 -9.74 -31.64 -10.66
C ASP A 507 -8.30 -32.05 -11.00
N THR A 508 -8.12 -33.29 -11.46
CA THR A 508 -6.80 -33.86 -11.79
C THR A 508 -6.08 -33.13 -12.93
N SER A 509 -6.77 -32.29 -13.72
CA SER A 509 -6.18 -31.45 -14.76
C SER A 509 -5.23 -30.37 -14.21
N LEU A 510 -5.30 -30.10 -12.89
CA LEU A 510 -4.42 -29.17 -12.20
C LEU A 510 -3.04 -29.77 -11.88
N VAL A 511 -2.91 -31.11 -11.90
CA VAL A 511 -1.64 -31.81 -11.60
C VAL A 511 -1.01 -32.28 -12.91
N VAL A 512 -0.03 -31.51 -13.38
CA VAL A 512 0.56 -31.71 -14.72
C VAL A 512 1.93 -32.37 -14.64
N HIS A 513 1.92 -33.70 -14.48
CA HIS A 513 3.10 -34.57 -14.50
C HIS A 513 2.88 -35.73 -15.47
N ALA A 514 3.77 -35.84 -16.47
CA ALA A 514 3.63 -36.79 -17.59
C ALA A 514 3.55 -38.26 -17.16
N GLU A 515 4.20 -38.59 -16.05
CA GLU A 515 4.39 -39.97 -15.57
C GLU A 515 3.39 -40.36 -14.47
N MET A 516 2.56 -39.42 -13.99
CA MET A 516 1.64 -39.68 -12.88
C MET A 516 0.30 -40.23 -13.35
N GLY A 517 -0.14 -41.31 -12.72
CA GLY A 517 -1.49 -41.85 -12.89
C GLY A 517 -2.56 -40.95 -12.25
N GLU A 518 -3.84 -41.14 -12.62
CA GLU A 518 -4.95 -40.35 -12.08
C GLU A 518 -5.07 -40.46 -10.55
N ASP A 519 -4.80 -41.64 -9.97
CA ASP A 519 -4.82 -41.87 -8.52
C ASP A 519 -3.72 -41.06 -7.80
N GLU A 520 -2.53 -40.95 -8.41
CA GLU A 520 -1.42 -40.18 -7.85
C GLU A 520 -1.67 -38.66 -7.96
N LYS A 521 -2.31 -38.22 -9.04
CA LYS A 521 -2.75 -36.82 -9.20
C LYS A 521 -3.79 -36.47 -8.14
N GLU A 522 -4.76 -37.35 -7.90
CA GLU A 522 -5.75 -37.16 -6.84
C GLU A 522 -5.08 -37.06 -5.46
N ALA A 523 -4.12 -37.96 -5.17
CA ALA A 523 -3.36 -37.93 -3.92
C ALA A 523 -2.64 -36.58 -3.74
N THR A 524 -2.08 -36.01 -4.81
CA THR A 524 -1.42 -34.70 -4.74
C THR A 524 -2.40 -33.56 -4.40
N LEU A 525 -3.58 -33.55 -5.05
CA LEU A 525 -4.63 -32.56 -4.77
C LEU A 525 -5.16 -32.64 -3.34
N ARG A 526 -5.22 -33.85 -2.77
CA ARG A 526 -5.68 -34.09 -1.40
C ARG A 526 -4.85 -33.30 -0.38
N TYR A 527 -3.54 -33.23 -0.59
CA TYR A 527 -2.59 -32.59 0.33
C TYR A 527 -2.17 -31.19 -0.11
N HIS A 528 -3.04 -30.48 -0.84
CA HIS A 528 -2.87 -29.04 -1.02
C HIS A 528 -2.90 -28.32 0.33
N SER A 529 -2.06 -27.29 0.47
CA SER A 529 -1.87 -26.58 1.73
C SER A 529 -3.17 -25.96 2.26
N GLU A 530 -4.07 -25.54 1.38
CA GLU A 530 -5.38 -25.00 1.72
C GLU A 530 -6.23 -26.03 2.46
N LYS A 531 -6.28 -27.28 1.96
CA LYS A 531 -7.05 -28.36 2.57
C LYS A 531 -6.43 -28.76 3.90
N LEU A 532 -5.10 -28.83 3.97
CA LEU A 532 -4.36 -29.07 5.21
C LEU A 532 -4.71 -28.03 6.28
N ALA A 533 -4.63 -26.74 5.96
CA ALA A 533 -4.96 -25.66 6.88
C ALA A 533 -6.43 -25.70 7.33
N ILE A 534 -7.38 -25.94 6.40
CA ILE A 534 -8.80 -26.07 6.74
C ILE A 534 -9.04 -27.29 7.64
N GLY A 535 -8.47 -28.45 7.28
CA GLY A 535 -8.57 -29.68 8.06
C GLY A 535 -8.01 -29.52 9.47
N PHE A 536 -6.86 -28.86 9.59
CA PHE A 536 -6.26 -28.55 10.89
C PHE A 536 -7.18 -27.65 11.73
N GLY A 537 -7.77 -26.62 11.12
CA GLY A 537 -8.74 -25.75 11.78
C GLY A 537 -10.02 -26.49 12.22
N LEU A 538 -10.50 -27.47 11.46
CA LEU A 538 -11.66 -28.29 11.82
C LEU A 538 -11.40 -29.14 13.07
N ILE A 539 -10.21 -29.75 13.16
CA ILE A 539 -9.84 -30.66 14.27
C ILE A 539 -9.58 -29.88 15.55
N ASN A 540 -8.89 -28.74 15.45
CA ASN A 540 -8.34 -28.05 16.61
C ASN A 540 -9.18 -26.86 17.07
N THR A 541 -10.38 -26.64 16.52
CA THR A 541 -11.28 -25.59 17.01
C THR A 541 -12.69 -26.12 17.33
N PRO A 542 -13.37 -25.60 18.37
CA PRO A 542 -14.74 -26.01 18.72
C PRO A 542 -15.72 -25.77 17.56
N PRO A 543 -16.80 -26.57 17.40
CA PRO A 543 -17.83 -26.33 16.39
C PRO A 543 -18.40 -24.90 16.42
N GLY A 544 -18.75 -24.36 15.25
CA GLY A 544 -19.27 -22.98 15.10
C GLY A 544 -18.21 -21.87 14.94
N THR A 545 -17.00 -22.03 15.48
CA THR A 545 -15.83 -21.17 15.19
C THR A 545 -15.59 -20.99 13.68
N THR A 546 -15.27 -19.77 13.27
CA THR A 546 -14.88 -19.45 11.88
C THR A 546 -13.42 -19.83 11.65
N ILE A 547 -13.15 -20.59 10.58
CA ILE A 547 -11.79 -20.97 10.19
C ILE A 547 -11.24 -19.91 9.24
N ARG A 548 -10.11 -19.29 9.59
CA ARG A 548 -9.45 -18.25 8.77
C ARG A 548 -8.16 -18.80 8.21
N VAL A 549 -8.05 -18.83 6.89
CA VAL A 549 -6.87 -19.36 6.18
C VAL A 549 -6.29 -18.25 5.31
N VAL A 550 -4.97 -18.07 5.36
CA VAL A 550 -4.24 -17.17 4.48
C VAL A 550 -3.41 -18.00 3.51
N LYS A 551 -3.44 -17.67 2.22
CA LYS A 551 -2.67 -18.31 1.16
C LYS A 551 -1.73 -17.28 0.53
N ASN A 552 -0.47 -17.66 0.34
CA ASN A 552 0.55 -16.83 -0.31
C ASN A 552 0.44 -16.75 -1.86
N LEU A 553 -0.48 -17.52 -2.46
CA LEU A 553 -0.77 -17.63 -3.89
C LEU A 553 -2.29 -17.55 -4.12
N ARG A 554 -2.72 -17.47 -5.38
CA ARG A 554 -4.15 -17.62 -5.72
C ARG A 554 -4.63 -19.03 -5.41
N VAL A 555 -5.82 -19.16 -4.82
CA VAL A 555 -6.43 -20.45 -4.51
C VAL A 555 -6.79 -21.17 -5.80
N CYS A 556 -6.45 -22.46 -5.91
CA CYS A 556 -6.80 -23.26 -7.08
C CYS A 556 -8.29 -23.66 -7.09
N ALA A 557 -8.82 -23.98 -8.27
CA ALA A 557 -10.24 -24.27 -8.45
C ALA A 557 -10.73 -25.47 -7.63
N ASP A 558 -9.89 -26.48 -7.49
CA ASP A 558 -10.15 -27.67 -6.69
C ASP A 558 -10.29 -27.36 -5.19
N CYS A 559 -9.33 -26.60 -4.62
CA CYS A 559 -9.39 -26.17 -3.22
C CYS A 559 -10.56 -25.24 -2.94
N HIS A 560 -10.90 -24.35 -3.87
CA HIS A 560 -12.08 -23.49 -3.76
C HIS A 560 -13.37 -24.32 -3.70
N SER A 561 -13.50 -25.32 -4.58
CA SER A 561 -14.65 -26.23 -4.62
C SER A 561 -14.74 -27.10 -3.37
N ALA A 562 -13.61 -27.62 -2.89
CA ALA A 562 -13.54 -28.36 -1.63
C ALA A 562 -13.98 -27.48 -0.45
N ALA A 563 -13.46 -26.25 -0.33
CA ALA A 563 -13.82 -25.33 0.76
C ALA A 563 -15.33 -25.01 0.81
N LYS A 564 -15.99 -24.86 -0.36
CA LYS A 564 -17.46 -24.75 -0.43
C LYS A 564 -18.15 -25.95 0.24
N LEU A 565 -17.81 -27.15 -0.20
CA LEU A 565 -18.45 -28.38 0.30
C LEU A 565 -18.13 -28.63 1.78
N ILE A 566 -16.89 -28.36 2.22
CA ILE A 566 -16.51 -28.44 3.64
C ILE A 566 -17.38 -27.48 4.48
N SER A 567 -17.59 -26.23 4.03
CA SER A 567 -18.44 -25.28 4.75
C SER A 567 -19.88 -25.76 4.92
N MET A 568 -20.38 -26.56 3.97
CA MET A 568 -21.72 -27.14 3.98
C MET A 568 -21.81 -28.35 4.93
N ILE A 569 -20.90 -29.31 4.80
CA ILE A 569 -20.90 -30.56 5.58
C ILE A 569 -20.75 -30.26 7.07
N PHE A 570 -19.80 -29.40 7.43
CA PHE A 570 -19.47 -29.13 8.83
C PHE A 570 -20.25 -27.95 9.43
N GLY A 571 -21.06 -27.25 8.63
CA GLY A 571 -21.79 -26.06 9.09
C GLY A 571 -20.88 -24.93 9.59
N ARG A 572 -19.70 -24.78 8.96
CA ARG A 572 -18.64 -23.84 9.36
C ARG A 572 -18.53 -22.70 8.37
N GLN A 573 -18.29 -21.48 8.86
CA GLN A 573 -17.79 -20.42 8.00
C GLN A 573 -16.28 -20.59 7.81
N ILE A 574 -15.83 -20.57 6.56
CA ILE A 574 -14.41 -20.57 6.21
C ILE A 574 -14.12 -19.26 5.49
N ILE A 575 -13.14 -18.52 5.97
CA ILE A 575 -12.67 -17.29 5.34
C ILE A 575 -11.27 -17.57 4.81
N LEU A 576 -11.14 -17.65 3.49
CA LEU A 576 -9.86 -17.89 2.84
C LEU A 576 -9.40 -16.61 2.16
N ARG A 577 -8.29 -16.05 2.61
CA ARG A 577 -7.61 -14.91 1.97
C ARG A 577 -6.54 -15.41 1.02
N ASP A 578 -6.61 -15.00 -0.25
CA ASP A 578 -5.50 -15.14 -1.19
C ASP A 578 -4.78 -13.80 -1.41
N LEU A 579 -3.94 -13.71 -2.44
CA LEU A 579 -3.15 -12.51 -2.75
C LEU A 579 -3.98 -11.22 -2.87
N GLN A 580 -5.24 -11.30 -3.34
CA GLN A 580 -6.01 -10.11 -3.71
C GLN A 580 -7.44 -10.09 -3.15
N ARG A 581 -7.95 -11.21 -2.61
CA ARG A 581 -9.35 -11.31 -2.19
C ARG A 581 -9.58 -12.25 -1.02
N PHE A 582 -10.69 -12.01 -0.35
CA PHE A 582 -11.29 -12.92 0.61
C PHE A 582 -12.41 -13.70 -0.03
N HIS A 583 -12.40 -15.00 0.24
CA HIS A 583 -13.44 -15.95 -0.12
C HIS A 583 -14.17 -16.33 1.17
N HIS A 584 -15.45 -15.97 1.27
CA HIS A 584 -16.28 -16.35 2.41
C HIS A 584 -17.12 -17.55 2.02
N PHE A 585 -16.73 -18.72 2.50
CA PHE A 585 -17.46 -19.97 2.31
C PHE A 585 -18.44 -20.18 3.44
N LYS A 586 -19.72 -20.31 3.12
CA LYS A 586 -20.78 -20.58 4.07
C LYS A 586 -21.91 -21.35 3.38
N ASN A 587 -22.33 -22.46 3.97
CA ASN A 587 -23.45 -23.28 3.48
C ASN A 587 -23.30 -23.67 1.99
N GLY A 588 -22.09 -24.06 1.56
CA GLY A 588 -21.86 -24.51 0.19
C GLY A 588 -21.66 -23.39 -0.85
N LYS A 589 -21.71 -22.13 -0.44
CA LYS A 589 -21.57 -20.96 -1.31
C LYS A 589 -20.32 -20.17 -0.96
N CYS A 590 -19.73 -19.51 -1.96
CA CYS A 590 -18.65 -18.55 -1.77
C CYS A 590 -19.15 -17.13 -2.07
N SER A 591 -18.63 -16.11 -1.36
CA SER A 591 -18.96 -14.70 -1.60
C SER A 591 -18.67 -14.22 -3.02
N CYS A 592 -17.80 -14.89 -3.77
CA CYS A 592 -17.47 -14.52 -5.15
C CYS A 592 -18.45 -15.01 -6.22
N GLY A 593 -19.48 -15.78 -5.85
CA GLY A 593 -20.43 -16.31 -6.83
C GLY A 593 -19.81 -17.20 -7.91
N ASP A 594 -18.72 -17.89 -7.57
CA ASP A 594 -17.95 -18.75 -8.49
C ASP A 594 -17.26 -18.00 -9.67
N TYR A 595 -17.12 -16.68 -9.55
CA TYR A 595 -16.31 -15.85 -10.44
C TYR A 595 -14.96 -15.56 -9.75
N TRP A 596 -13.94 -16.41 -9.95
CA TRP A 596 -12.65 -16.26 -9.25
C TRP A 596 -11.39 -16.35 -10.06
#